data_AF-A0A971LEM1-F1
#
_entry.id   AF-A0A971LEM1-F1
#
_cell.length_a   1.000
_cell.length_b   1.000
_cell.length_c   1.000
_cell.angle_alpha   90.00
_cell.angle_beta   90.00
_cell.angle_gamma   90.00
#
_symmetry.space_group_name_H-M   'P 1'
#
loop_
_entity.id
_entity.type
_entity.pdbx_description
1 polymer ?
#
loop_
_entity_poly.entity_id
_entity_poly.type
_entity_poly.pdbx_seq_one_letter_code
_entity_poly.pdbx_strand_id
1 'polypeptide(L)'
;MTKHTGKRLADASDHKGKIMLMAEMTHKLTGEEESDIRGYLEKFGVTGFFARIDSLDLNPKLKEKLNEIYELIFLAGGDNNSLN
;
A
#
# COMPACT_ATOMS: atom_id res chain seq x y z
N MET A 1 -18.78 -3.37 -32.30
CA MET A 1 -18.20 -4.26 -31.27
C MET A 1 -17.45 -3.38 -30.28
N THR A 2 -18.09 -3.07 -29.15
CA THR A 2 -17.57 -2.18 -28.10
C THR A 2 -16.51 -2.91 -27.28
N LYS A 3 -15.33 -2.29 -27.17
CA LYS A 3 -14.22 -2.77 -26.34
C LYS A 3 -14.58 -2.53 -24.88
N HIS A 4 -15.13 -3.54 -24.21
CA HIS A 4 -15.22 -3.53 -22.75
C HIS A 4 -13.88 -3.97 -22.18
N THR A 5 -13.02 -2.98 -21.95
CA THR A 5 -11.82 -3.10 -21.13
C THR A 5 -12.28 -3.44 -19.71
N GLY A 6 -12.40 -4.75 -19.44
CA GLY A 6 -12.58 -5.26 -18.09
C GLY A 6 -11.36 -4.85 -17.28
N LYS A 7 -11.51 -3.76 -16.52
CA LYS A 7 -10.59 -3.32 -15.47
C LYS A 7 -10.47 -4.48 -14.49
N ARG A 8 -9.49 -5.37 -14.70
CA ARG A 8 -9.17 -6.47 -13.79
C ARG A 8 -8.97 -5.81 -12.43
N LEU A 9 -9.89 -6.11 -11.51
CA LEU A 9 -9.67 -5.93 -10.09
C LEU A 9 -8.30 -6.56 -9.82
N ALA A 10 -7.34 -5.73 -9.44
CA ALA A 10 -5.98 -6.14 -9.21
C ALA A 10 -6.03 -7.26 -8.18
N ASP A 11 -5.62 -8.45 -8.60
CA ASP A 11 -5.47 -9.59 -7.74
C ASP A 11 -4.61 -9.13 -6.56
N ALA A 12 -5.13 -9.16 -5.33
CA ALA A 12 -4.37 -8.74 -4.15
C ALA A 12 -3.12 -9.62 -3.93
N SER A 13 -2.95 -10.68 -4.73
CA SER A 13 -1.75 -11.52 -4.85
C SER A 13 -0.66 -10.89 -5.72
N ASP A 14 -1.01 -9.94 -6.60
CA ASP A 14 -0.10 -9.26 -7.52
C ASP A 14 0.61 -8.10 -6.81
N HIS A 15 1.93 -8.14 -6.78
CA HIS A 15 2.76 -7.15 -6.09
C HIS A 15 2.47 -5.71 -6.56
N LYS A 16 2.17 -5.52 -7.84
CA LYS A 16 1.81 -4.20 -8.39
C LYS A 16 0.43 -3.74 -7.91
N GLY A 17 -0.53 -4.66 -7.77
CA GLY A 17 -1.82 -4.40 -7.10
C GLY A 17 -1.64 -3.92 -5.66
N LYS A 18 -0.79 -4.59 -4.88
CA LYS A 18 -0.46 -4.19 -3.50
C LYS A 18 0.16 -2.78 -3.43
N ILE A 19 1.08 -2.47 -4.34
CA ILE A 19 1.72 -1.15 -4.42
C ILE A 19 0.72 -0.05 -4.79
N MET A 20 -0.19 -0.31 -5.74
CA MET A 20 -1.26 0.64 -6.08
C MET A 20 -2.17 0.92 -4.88
N LEU A 21 -2.59 -0.13 -4.16
CA LEU A 21 -3.46 0.03 -3.00
C LEU A 21 -2.77 0.76 -1.84
N MET A 22 -1.47 0.48 -1.61
CA MET A 22 -0.67 1.18 -0.61
C MET A 22 -0.56 2.68 -0.91
N ALA A 23 -0.32 3.04 -2.18
CA ALA A 23 -0.23 4.42 -2.61
C ALA A 23 -1.56 5.16 -2.45
N GLU A 24 -2.67 4.56 -2.89
CA GLU A 24 -4.01 5.15 -2.76
C GLU A 24 -4.38 5.41 -1.29
N MET A 25 -4.14 4.44 -0.41
CA MET A 25 -4.47 4.60 1.02
C MET A 25 -3.54 5.59 1.72
N THR A 26 -2.26 5.63 1.35
CA THR A 26 -1.31 6.63 1.86
C THR A 26 -1.70 8.04 1.42
N HIS A 27 -2.10 8.23 0.16
CA HIS A 27 -2.60 9.51 -0.35
C HIS A 27 -3.81 10.01 0.47
N LYS A 28 -4.79 9.12 0.73
CA LYS A 28 -5.97 9.46 1.54
C LYS A 28 -5.64 9.89 2.97
N LEU A 29 -4.54 9.39 3.53
CA LEU A 29 -4.12 9.69 4.90
C LEU A 29 -3.22 10.93 5.02
N THR A 30 -2.33 11.15 4.05
CA THR A 30 -1.26 12.16 4.12
C THR A 30 -1.54 13.38 3.24
N GLY A 31 -2.38 13.22 2.21
CA GLY A 31 -2.59 14.21 1.16
C GLY A 31 -1.45 14.26 0.13
N GLU A 32 -0.39 13.45 0.27
CA GLU A 32 0.69 13.37 -0.73
C GLU A 32 0.16 12.81 -2.06
N GLU A 33 0.69 13.28 -3.19
CA GLU A 33 0.30 12.82 -4.53
C GLU A 33 0.47 11.29 -4.67
N GLU A 34 -0.59 10.60 -5.08
CA GLU A 34 -0.57 9.13 -5.25
C GLU A 34 0.52 8.67 -6.23
N SER A 35 0.73 9.43 -7.31
CA SER A 35 1.76 9.19 -8.32
C SER A 35 3.17 9.20 -7.74
N ASP A 36 3.46 10.14 -6.84
CA ASP A 36 4.76 10.26 -6.17
C ASP A 36 4.98 9.12 -5.17
N ILE A 37 3.95 8.80 -4.37
CA ILE A 37 4.01 7.68 -3.42
C ILE A 37 4.24 6.37 -4.19
N ARG A 38 3.47 6.15 -5.25
CA ARG A 38 3.59 4.95 -6.10
C ARG A 38 4.97 4.88 -6.74
N GLY A 39 5.46 5.97 -7.34
CA GLY A 39 6.78 5.99 -7.96
C GLY A 39 7.89 5.70 -6.94
N TYR A 40 7.74 6.20 -5.72
CA TYR A 40 8.66 5.91 -4.62
C TYR A 40 8.61 4.43 -4.21
N LEU A 41 7.41 3.88 -4.02
CA LEU A 41 7.19 2.47 -3.69
C LEU A 41 7.72 1.52 -4.78
N GLU A 42 7.51 1.84 -6.07
CA GLU A 42 8.03 1.06 -7.20
C GLU A 42 9.57 1.10 -7.26
N LYS A 43 10.20 2.21 -6.84
CA LYS A 43 11.66 2.41 -6.91
C LYS A 43 12.41 1.85 -5.71
N PHE A 44 11.89 2.03 -4.50
CA PHE A 44 12.58 1.72 -3.25
C PHE A 44 11.91 0.59 -2.46
N GLY A 45 10.76 0.10 -2.94
CA GLY A 45 9.96 -0.88 -2.23
C GLY A 45 9.32 -0.33 -0.97
N VAL A 46 8.61 -1.21 -0.27
CA VAL A 46 7.89 -0.88 0.96
C VAL A 46 8.87 -0.56 2.10
N THR A 47 10.00 -1.25 2.20
CA THR A 47 11.01 -0.99 3.22
C THR A 47 11.59 0.42 3.10
N GLY A 48 11.92 0.87 1.88
CA GLY A 48 12.39 2.22 1.65
C GLY A 48 11.32 3.27 1.95
N PHE A 49 10.06 2.97 1.62
CA PHE A 49 8.94 3.84 1.97
C PHE A 49 8.82 4.04 3.49
N PHE A 50 8.87 2.98 4.30
CA PHE A 50 8.81 3.13 5.76
C PHE A 50 10.04 3.82 6.35
N ALA A 51 11.24 3.58 5.81
CA ALA A 51 12.43 4.33 6.22
C ALA A 51 12.27 5.86 5.98
N ARG A 52 11.63 6.25 4.87
CA ARG A 52 11.27 7.64 4.61
C ARG A 52 10.25 8.15 5.63
N ILE A 53 9.16 7.41 5.88
CA ILE A 53 8.12 7.77 6.86
C ILE A 53 8.71 7.93 8.27
N ASP A 54 9.66 7.07 8.66
CA ASP A 54 10.33 7.15 9.96
C ASP A 54 11.21 8.39 10.07
N SER A 55 11.89 8.76 8.98
CA SER A 55 12.67 10.00 8.89
C SER A 55 11.80 11.26 8.86
N LEU A 56 10.51 11.16 8.55
CA LEU A 56 9.58 12.28 8.61
C LEU A 56 9.05 12.45 10.03
N ASP A 57 8.89 13.70 10.45
CA ASP A 57 8.27 14.07 11.72
C ASP A 57 6.73 14.02 11.62
N LEU A 58 6.22 12.83 11.28
CA LEU A 58 4.80 12.57 11.17
C LEU A 58 4.21 12.21 12.53
N ASN A 59 2.93 12.58 12.72
CA ASN A 59 2.17 12.21 13.90
C ASN A 59 2.24 10.68 14.15
N PRO A 60 2.57 10.22 15.37
CA PRO A 60 2.65 8.79 15.70
C PRO A 60 1.40 7.99 15.28
N LYS A 61 0.20 8.58 15.45
CA LYS A 61 -1.07 7.96 15.04
C LYS A 61 -1.17 7.73 13.53
N LEU A 62 -0.50 8.56 12.74
CA LEU A 62 -0.44 8.42 11.29
C LEU A 62 0.51 7.28 10.89
N LYS A 63 1.65 7.16 11.58
CA LYS A 63 2.60 6.05 11.39
C LYS A 63 1.95 4.71 11.73
N GLU A 64 1.20 4.65 12.83
CA GLU A 64 0.41 3.45 13.20
C GLU A 64 -0.57 3.06 12.08
N LYS A 65 -1.36 4.01 11.56
CA LYS A 65 -2.31 3.75 10.47
C LYS A 65 -1.63 3.25 9.19
N LEU A 66 -0.48 3.82 8.83
CA LEU A 66 0.29 3.37 7.67
C LEU A 66 0.81 1.94 7.88
N ASN A 67 1.21 1.59 9.10
CA ASN A 67 1.59 0.22 9.45
C ASN A 67 0.39 -0.74 9.34
N GLU A 68 -0.77 -0.40 9.89
CA GLU A 68 -1.99 -1.22 9.76
C GLU A 68 -2.35 -1.48 8.29
N ILE A 69 -2.27 -0.44 7.45
CA ILE A 69 -2.46 -0.53 6.01
C ILE A 69 -1.46 -1.51 5.37
N TYR A 70 -0.18 -1.42 5.75
CA TYR A 70 0.84 -2.34 5.27
C TYR A 70 0.52 -3.79 5.65
N GLU A 71 0.16 -4.04 6.90
CA GLU A 71 -0.20 -5.38 7.38
C GLU A 71 -1.41 -5.94 6.60
N LEU A 72 -2.44 -5.13 6.39
CA LEU A 72 -3.64 -5.51 5.63
C LEU A 72 -3.34 -5.85 4.16
N ILE A 73 -2.43 -5.14 3.51
CA ILE A 73 -2.15 -5.34 2.07
C ILE A 73 -1.10 -6.43 1.87
N PHE A 74 -0.03 -6.41 2.66
CA PHE A 74 1.16 -7.22 2.41
C PHE A 74 1.22 -8.47 3.27
N LEU A 75 0.65 -8.46 4.49
CA LEU A 75 0.73 -9.58 5.42
C LEU A 75 -0.57 -10.38 5.55
N ALA A 76 -1.75 -9.79 5.27
CA ALA A 76 -3.05 -10.47 5.38
C ALA A 76 -3.26 -11.64 4.38
N GLY A 77 -2.25 -11.99 3.59
CA GLY A 77 -2.18 -13.23 2.82
C GLY A 77 -1.55 -14.42 3.57
N GLY A 78 -1.08 -14.23 4.81
CA GLY A 78 -0.58 -15.28 5.70
C GLY A 78 -1.57 -15.56 6.82
N ASP A 79 -2.16 -16.76 6.79
CA ASP A 79 -2.89 -17.43 7.88
C ASP A 79 -4.11 -16.72 8.50
N ASN A 80 -5.26 -16.98 7.88
CA ASN A 80 -6.51 -17.24 8.61
C ASN A 80 -6.57 -18.72 9.06
N ASN A 81 -5.49 -19.26 9.66
CA ASN A 81 -5.53 -20.58 10.29
C ASN A 81 -4.61 -20.68 11.51
N SER A 82 -4.95 -19.95 12.57
CA SER A 82 -4.54 -20.33 13.92
C SER A 82 -5.76 -20.25 14.85
N LEU A 83 -6.76 -21.07 14.51
CA LEU A 83 -7.70 -21.63 15.47
C LEU A 83 -7.29 -23.09 15.68
N ASN A 84 -6.42 -23.34 16.67
CA ASN A 84 -6.44 -24.58 17.43
C ASN A 84 -5.81 -24.36 18.81
#